data_AF-A0A950HPR7-F1
#
_entry.id   AF-A0A950HPR7-F1
#
_cell.length_a   1.000
_cell.length_b   1.000
_cell.length_c   1.000
_cell.angle_alpha   90.00
_cell.angle_beta   90.00
_cell.angle_gamma   90.00
#
_symmetry.space_group_name_H-M   'P 1'
#
loop_
_entity.id
_entity.type
_entity.pdbx_description
1 polymer ?
#
loop_
_entity_poly.entity_id
_entity_poly.type
_entity_poly.pdbx_seq_one_letter_code
_entity_poly.pdbx_strand_id
1 'polypeptide(L)'
;MDDLNYGIRNKRGDWVPNEPARTAPLFVFPPQPLNLLKWLPHYFLPYSLLFALSAVAWWQWVLPDAASMKTLAWAWILKLFVVNCIAIFLFFGAFELRLYVLRAQGTRFKYNSKFPAEQRSKAFFFERQNVDSLLRTFGTGLPIWTAIEVAILYAYANGNVPWLSFAENPWYLFGLALVVPIIHETHFFLLHRAIHWGPLYRWVHSVHHNSVNPSPWSSLSMHPVEQLGYLGVALWHLVIPSNPILALYQLHFAGFGAIPGHIGFDRVELTDETAVDSHAYIHYLHHRHFEVNYGDGLIPFDKWLGTFHDGSKEGEARMQARYQKKKERVNAKAQAKKTVAAG
;
A
#
# COMPACT_ATOMS: atom_id res chain seq x y z
N MET A 1 -15.37 6.73 22.61
CA MET A 1 -13.98 6.62 23.09
C MET A 1 -13.34 8.00 23.20
N ASP A 2 -12.57 8.27 24.25
CA ASP A 2 -11.72 9.47 24.32
C ASP A 2 -10.36 9.12 23.70
N ASP A 3 -10.07 9.74 22.55
CA ASP A 3 -8.85 9.46 21.80
C ASP A 3 -7.61 9.98 22.53
N LEU A 4 -7.70 11.06 23.33
CA LEU A 4 -6.56 11.67 24.03
C LEU A 4 -5.85 10.72 25.01
N ASN A 5 -6.47 9.61 25.39
CA ASN A 5 -5.80 8.53 26.13
C ASN A 5 -4.71 7.81 25.33
N TYR A 6 -4.73 7.92 24.00
CA TYR A 6 -3.87 7.19 23.06
C TYR A 6 -2.88 8.09 22.32
N GLY A 7 -2.94 9.41 22.49
CA GLY A 7 -2.17 10.35 21.71
C GLY A 7 -2.53 11.81 22.00
N ILE A 8 -1.93 12.71 21.24
CA ILE A 8 -2.08 14.15 21.41
C ILE A 8 -2.47 14.82 20.11
N ARG A 9 -3.03 16.03 20.22
CA ARG A 9 -3.30 16.89 19.07
C ARG A 9 -2.38 18.09 19.05
N ASN A 10 -1.90 18.44 17.86
CA ASN A 10 -1.18 19.69 17.67
C ASN A 10 -2.15 20.89 17.59
N LYS A 11 -1.61 22.12 17.47
CA LYS A 11 -2.42 23.36 17.35
C LYS A 11 -3.33 23.40 16.10
N ARG A 12 -3.07 22.59 15.08
CA ARG A 12 -3.89 22.44 13.87
C ARG A 12 -4.97 21.36 14.02
N GLY A 13 -5.02 20.68 15.17
CA GLY A 13 -5.90 19.56 15.45
C GLY A 13 -5.42 18.22 14.90
N ASP A 14 -4.22 18.15 14.31
CA ASP A 14 -3.67 16.91 13.75
C ASP A 14 -3.32 15.93 14.87
N TRP A 15 -3.67 14.66 14.66
CA TRP A 15 -3.45 13.56 15.62
C TRP A 15 -2.02 13.02 15.53
N VAL A 16 -1.43 12.76 16.70
CA VAL A 16 -0.15 12.05 16.86
C VAL A 16 -0.32 11.00 17.95
N PRO A 17 -0.11 9.70 17.66
CA PRO A 17 -0.20 8.64 18.67
C PRO A 17 0.90 8.79 19.73
N ASN A 18 0.62 8.34 20.95
CA ASN A 18 1.60 8.29 22.05
C ASN A 18 2.69 7.25 21.76
N GLU A 19 2.34 6.15 21.10
CA GLU A 19 3.28 5.11 20.74
C GLU A 19 3.97 5.44 19.40
N PRO A 20 5.32 5.40 19.36
CA PRO A 20 6.03 5.52 18.10
C PRO A 20 5.71 4.35 17.15
N ALA A 21 5.78 4.61 15.85
CA ALA A 21 5.61 3.58 14.83
C ALA A 21 6.65 2.47 14.99
N ARG A 22 6.25 1.20 14.79
CA ARG A 22 7.13 0.03 14.95
C ARG A 22 7.13 -0.82 13.70
N THR A 23 8.26 -1.47 13.46
CA THR A 23 8.39 -2.53 12.46
C THR A 23 8.09 -3.88 13.11
N ALA A 24 7.77 -4.88 12.30
CA ALA A 24 7.63 -6.25 12.76
C ALA A 24 8.89 -6.69 13.57
N PRO A 25 8.72 -7.46 14.66
CA PRO A 25 9.82 -7.95 15.49
C PRO A 25 10.56 -9.14 14.86
N LEU A 26 10.57 -9.26 13.53
CA LEU A 26 11.22 -10.35 12.78
C LEU A 26 12.74 -10.20 12.71
N PHE A 27 13.24 -8.97 12.57
CA PHE A 27 14.65 -8.66 12.35
C PHE A 27 15.24 -7.80 13.48
N VAL A 28 14.93 -8.15 14.73
CA VAL A 28 15.40 -7.44 15.93
C VAL A 28 16.59 -8.20 16.53
N PHE A 29 17.64 -7.47 16.92
CA PHE A 29 18.80 -8.01 17.62
C PHE A 29 18.98 -7.32 18.99
N PRO A 30 19.11 -8.08 20.10
CA PRO A 30 19.03 -9.54 20.18
C PRO A 30 17.61 -10.07 19.84
N PRO A 31 17.48 -11.32 19.35
CA PRO A 31 16.17 -11.90 19.02
C PRO A 31 15.20 -11.88 20.21
N GLN A 32 13.93 -11.55 19.94
CA GLN A 32 12.88 -11.41 20.96
C GLN A 32 11.75 -12.41 20.70
N PRO A 33 11.92 -13.71 21.00
CA PRO A 33 10.98 -14.76 20.58
C PRO A 33 9.56 -14.56 21.15
N LEU A 34 9.43 -14.07 22.39
CA LEU A 34 8.12 -13.80 22.99
C LEU A 34 7.37 -12.67 22.27
N ASN A 35 8.08 -11.63 21.83
CA ASN A 35 7.48 -10.53 21.07
C ASN A 35 7.09 -10.99 19.66
N LEU A 36 7.91 -11.84 19.04
CA LEU A 36 7.58 -12.46 17.76
C LEU A 36 6.33 -13.34 17.85
N LEU A 37 6.24 -14.21 18.87
CA LEU A 37 5.06 -15.07 19.08
C LEU A 37 3.79 -14.26 19.32
N LYS A 38 3.86 -13.16 20.08
CA LYS A 38 2.72 -12.24 20.29
C LYS A 38 2.33 -11.49 19.02
N TRP A 39 3.30 -11.16 18.16
CA TRP A 39 3.05 -10.46 16.91
C TRP A 39 2.53 -11.37 15.79
N LEU A 40 2.87 -12.66 15.82
CA LEU A 40 2.57 -13.61 14.74
C LEU A 40 1.10 -13.64 14.30
N PRO A 41 0.09 -13.55 15.19
CA PRO A 41 -1.30 -13.45 14.76
C PRO A 41 -1.59 -12.26 13.83
N HIS A 42 -0.91 -11.11 14.01
CA HIS A 42 -1.07 -9.93 13.15
C HIS A 42 -0.49 -10.11 11.75
N TYR A 43 0.44 -11.05 11.57
CA TYR A 43 0.92 -11.42 10.25
C TYR A 43 -0.19 -12.07 9.40
N PHE A 44 -1.11 -12.77 10.04
CA PHE A 44 -2.20 -13.50 9.39
C PHE A 44 -3.52 -12.74 9.41
N LEU A 45 -3.87 -12.11 10.54
CA LEU A 45 -5.21 -11.60 10.82
C LEU A 45 -5.24 -10.06 10.93
N PRO A 46 -6.32 -9.43 10.45
CA PRO A 46 -7.38 -10.02 9.64
C PRO A 46 -7.02 -10.09 8.14
N TYR A 47 -6.09 -9.23 7.69
CA TYR A 47 -5.95 -8.88 6.28
C TYR A 47 -5.36 -9.99 5.41
N SER A 48 -4.24 -10.60 5.81
CA SER A 48 -3.60 -11.65 5.01
C SER A 48 -4.54 -12.83 4.75
N LEU A 49 -5.25 -13.28 5.79
CA LEU A 49 -6.25 -14.34 5.66
C LEU A 49 -7.43 -13.88 4.80
N LEU A 50 -7.96 -12.67 5.02
CA LEU A 50 -9.06 -12.13 4.23
C LEU A 50 -8.73 -12.11 2.73
N PHE A 51 -7.53 -11.67 2.37
CA PHE A 51 -7.10 -11.57 0.97
C PHE A 51 -6.76 -12.92 0.36
N ALA A 52 -6.26 -13.88 1.15
CA ALA A 52 -6.09 -15.26 0.71
C ALA A 52 -7.45 -15.92 0.43
N LEU A 53 -8.42 -15.73 1.33
CA LEU A 53 -9.78 -16.23 1.14
C LEU A 53 -10.48 -15.58 -0.05
N SER A 54 -10.28 -14.29 -0.29
CA SER A 54 -10.84 -13.64 -1.48
C SER A 54 -10.22 -14.18 -2.78
N ALA A 55 -8.94 -14.55 -2.81
CA ALA A 55 -8.32 -15.19 -3.96
C ALA A 55 -8.93 -16.58 -4.25
N VAL A 56 -9.17 -17.37 -3.20
CA VAL A 56 -9.90 -18.66 -3.32
C VAL A 56 -11.33 -18.43 -3.82
N ALA A 57 -11.99 -17.38 -3.35
CA ALA A 57 -13.33 -17.01 -3.79
C ALA A 57 -13.37 -16.66 -5.30
N TRP A 58 -12.37 -15.92 -5.78
CA TRP A 58 -12.25 -15.60 -7.22
C TRP A 58 -12.07 -16.85 -8.04
N TRP A 59 -11.15 -17.72 -7.62
CA TRP A 59 -10.89 -18.98 -8.27
C TRP A 59 -12.15 -19.86 -8.38
N GLN A 60 -12.93 -19.94 -7.30
CA GLN A 60 -14.07 -20.85 -7.23
C GLN A 60 -15.33 -20.33 -7.93
N TRP A 61 -15.59 -19.02 -7.89
CA TRP A 61 -16.90 -18.47 -8.29
C TRP A 61 -16.83 -17.43 -9.41
N VAL A 62 -15.67 -16.80 -9.63
CA VAL A 62 -15.53 -15.70 -10.60
C VAL A 62 -14.93 -16.21 -11.90
N LEU A 63 -13.80 -16.91 -11.81
CA LEU A 63 -13.02 -17.34 -12.97
C LEU A 63 -13.72 -18.46 -13.74
N PRO A 64 -13.54 -18.53 -15.08
CA PRO A 64 -14.00 -19.66 -15.87
C PRO A 64 -13.07 -20.87 -15.67
N ASP A 65 -13.43 -22.01 -16.27
CA ASP A 65 -12.59 -23.19 -16.26
C ASP A 65 -11.25 -22.99 -17.01
N ALA A 66 -10.28 -23.86 -16.74
CA ALA A 66 -8.94 -23.76 -17.31
C ALA A 66 -8.91 -23.85 -18.84
N ALA A 67 -9.84 -24.58 -19.48
CA ALA A 67 -9.89 -24.67 -20.94
C ALA A 67 -10.35 -23.34 -21.55
N SER A 68 -11.35 -22.69 -20.93
CA SER A 68 -11.80 -21.34 -21.30
C SER A 68 -10.69 -20.29 -21.18
N MET A 69 -9.82 -20.38 -20.16
CA MET A 69 -8.71 -19.44 -19.97
C MET A 69 -7.60 -19.57 -21.01
N LYS A 70 -7.57 -20.64 -21.82
CA LYS A 70 -6.58 -20.79 -22.91
C LYS A 70 -6.77 -19.80 -24.05
N THR A 71 -7.97 -19.23 -24.21
CA THR A 71 -8.28 -18.26 -25.24
C THR A 71 -8.78 -16.95 -24.62
N LEU A 72 -8.28 -15.83 -25.15
CA LEU A 72 -8.74 -14.52 -24.70
C LEU A 72 -10.13 -14.25 -25.29
N ALA A 73 -11.13 -14.17 -24.42
CA ALA A 73 -12.51 -13.89 -24.81
C ALA A 73 -13.11 -12.79 -23.94
N TRP A 74 -13.75 -11.82 -24.59
CA TRP A 74 -14.33 -10.66 -23.92
C TRP A 74 -15.31 -11.03 -22.81
N ALA A 75 -16.09 -12.11 -22.96
CA ALA A 75 -17.11 -12.48 -22.00
C ALA A 75 -16.55 -12.69 -20.57
N TRP A 76 -15.49 -13.50 -20.43
CA TRP A 76 -14.92 -13.78 -19.11
C TRP A 76 -14.02 -12.65 -18.61
N ILE A 77 -13.32 -11.96 -19.52
CA ILE A 77 -12.48 -10.80 -19.18
C ILE A 77 -13.35 -9.66 -18.63
N LEU A 78 -14.48 -9.36 -19.28
CA LEU A 78 -15.42 -8.33 -18.82
C LEU A 78 -16.12 -8.74 -17.53
N LYS A 79 -16.50 -10.01 -17.37
CA LYS A 79 -17.03 -10.53 -16.10
C LYS A 79 -16.04 -10.28 -14.96
N LEU A 80 -14.77 -10.66 -15.16
CA LEU A 80 -13.72 -10.46 -14.17
C LEU A 80 -13.50 -8.98 -13.84
N PHE A 81 -13.40 -8.12 -14.87
CA PHE A 81 -13.27 -6.68 -14.69
C PHE A 81 -14.42 -6.09 -13.85
N VAL A 82 -15.67 -6.45 -14.16
CA VAL A 82 -16.85 -5.97 -13.43
C VAL A 82 -16.83 -6.45 -11.98
N VAL A 83 -16.47 -7.71 -11.74
CA VAL A 83 -16.38 -8.24 -10.37
C VAL A 83 -15.26 -7.54 -9.58
N ASN A 84 -14.09 -7.29 -10.17
CA ASN A 84 -13.01 -6.52 -9.55
C ASN A 84 -13.47 -5.09 -9.21
N CYS A 85 -14.20 -4.43 -10.12
CA CYS A 85 -14.82 -3.13 -9.87
C CYS A 85 -15.80 -3.16 -8.70
N ILE A 86 -16.73 -4.11 -8.67
CA ILE A 86 -17.70 -4.23 -7.58
C ILE A 86 -16.98 -4.48 -6.25
N ALA A 87 -16.00 -5.38 -6.23
CA ALA A 87 -15.27 -5.74 -5.03
C ALA A 87 -14.51 -4.56 -4.42
N ILE A 88 -13.76 -3.82 -5.26
CA ILE A 88 -13.04 -2.62 -4.81
C ILE A 88 -14.03 -1.53 -4.41
N PHE A 89 -15.10 -1.32 -5.16
CA PHE A 89 -16.12 -0.33 -4.81
C PHE A 89 -16.73 -0.62 -3.43
N LEU A 90 -17.11 -1.87 -3.16
CA LEU A 90 -17.72 -2.26 -1.89
C LEU A 90 -16.70 -2.19 -0.74
N PHE A 91 -15.50 -2.74 -0.92
CA PHE A 91 -14.49 -2.77 0.13
C PHE A 91 -14.01 -1.36 0.48
N PHE A 92 -13.62 -0.56 -0.51
CA PHE A 92 -13.13 0.80 -0.30
C PHE A 92 -14.27 1.73 0.12
N GLY A 93 -15.43 1.57 -0.50
CA GLY A 93 -16.63 2.31 -0.20
C GLY A 93 -17.11 2.11 1.23
N ALA A 94 -16.92 0.93 1.83
CA ALA A 94 -17.28 0.70 3.23
C ALA A 94 -16.47 1.60 4.19
N PHE A 95 -15.16 1.71 3.98
CA PHE A 95 -14.30 2.59 4.77
C PHE A 95 -14.58 4.07 4.48
N GLU A 96 -14.73 4.44 3.22
CA GLU A 96 -15.05 5.82 2.83
C GLU A 96 -16.40 6.27 3.42
N LEU A 97 -17.43 5.43 3.29
CA LEU A 97 -18.77 5.72 3.79
C LEU A 97 -18.74 5.94 5.30
N ARG A 98 -18.14 5.01 6.06
CA ARG A 98 -18.09 5.10 7.52
C ARG A 98 -17.27 6.30 8.00
N LEU A 99 -16.08 6.50 7.46
CA LEU A 99 -15.09 7.42 8.03
C LEU A 99 -15.10 8.82 7.41
N TYR A 100 -15.44 8.95 6.12
CA TYR A 100 -15.33 10.22 5.39
C TYR A 100 -16.70 10.84 5.05
N VAL A 101 -17.71 10.02 4.75
CA VAL A 101 -19.07 10.49 4.43
C VAL A 101 -19.91 10.64 5.69
N LEU A 102 -20.14 9.55 6.43
CA LEU A 102 -20.91 9.55 7.68
C LEU A 102 -20.11 10.14 8.84
N ARG A 103 -18.78 10.11 8.76
CA ARG A 103 -17.85 10.56 9.80
C ARG A 103 -18.22 9.99 11.17
N ALA A 104 -18.44 8.67 11.23
CA ALA A 104 -18.94 7.99 12.42
C ALA A 104 -18.09 8.28 13.69
N GLN A 105 -16.77 8.45 13.53
CA GLN A 105 -15.86 8.81 14.62
C GLN A 105 -15.38 10.28 14.59
N GLY A 106 -15.99 11.14 13.77
CA GLY A 106 -15.57 12.52 13.57
C GLY A 106 -14.09 12.62 13.21
N THR A 107 -13.34 13.46 13.93
CA THR A 107 -11.89 13.60 13.78
C THR A 107 -11.10 12.72 14.76
N ARG A 108 -11.74 11.92 15.61
CA ARG A 108 -11.04 11.07 16.58
C ARG A 108 -10.08 10.12 15.87
N PHE A 109 -8.84 10.05 16.36
CA PHE A 109 -7.74 9.32 15.72
C PHE A 109 -7.34 9.77 14.31
N LYS A 110 -7.93 10.84 13.76
CA LYS A 110 -7.61 11.30 12.40
C LYS A 110 -6.30 12.06 12.36
N TYR A 111 -5.32 11.56 11.61
CA TYR A 111 -3.97 12.16 11.55
C TYR A 111 -3.98 13.61 11.10
N ASN A 112 -4.71 13.92 10.03
CA ASN A 112 -4.95 15.30 9.60
C ASN A 112 -6.35 15.72 10.03
N SER A 113 -6.49 16.86 10.72
CA SER A 113 -7.80 17.30 11.23
C SER A 113 -8.82 17.61 10.13
N LYS A 114 -8.36 17.91 8.91
CA LYS A 114 -9.20 18.27 7.78
C LYS A 114 -9.65 17.04 7.01
N PHE A 115 -10.84 17.13 6.38
CA PHE A 115 -11.31 16.12 5.45
C PHE A 115 -10.94 16.49 4.01
N PRO A 116 -10.38 15.57 3.21
CA PRO A 116 -9.97 15.86 1.83
C PRO A 116 -11.10 16.42 0.95
N ALA A 117 -12.34 15.94 1.12
CA ALA A 117 -13.49 16.41 0.35
C ALA A 117 -13.81 17.90 0.55
N GLU A 118 -13.35 18.51 1.65
CA GLU A 118 -13.55 19.93 1.97
C GLU A 118 -12.42 20.82 1.42
N GLN A 119 -11.33 20.23 0.94
CA GLN A 119 -10.14 20.95 0.50
C GLN A 119 -10.04 20.88 -1.03
N ARG A 120 -10.38 21.98 -1.71
CA ARG A 120 -10.20 22.10 -3.16
C ARG A 120 -8.73 22.31 -3.50
N SER A 121 -8.26 21.63 -4.54
CA SER A 121 -6.87 21.80 -5.03
C SER A 121 -6.78 21.54 -6.52
N LYS A 122 -6.07 22.42 -7.23
CA LYS A 122 -5.78 22.29 -8.68
C LYS A 122 -4.94 21.06 -9.04
N ALA A 123 -4.39 20.37 -8.04
CA ALA A 123 -3.65 19.13 -8.24
C ALA A 123 -4.55 17.94 -8.64
N PHE A 124 -5.86 18.03 -8.42
CA PHE A 124 -6.82 16.95 -8.68
C PHE A 124 -7.80 17.30 -9.80
N PHE A 125 -8.29 16.28 -10.51
CA PHE A 125 -9.42 16.43 -11.43
C PHE A 125 -10.63 17.06 -10.74
N PHE A 126 -11.22 18.07 -11.39
CA PHE A 126 -12.35 18.86 -10.87
C PHE A 126 -12.08 19.53 -9.50
N GLU A 127 -10.81 19.69 -9.17
CA GLU A 127 -10.31 20.17 -7.88
C GLU A 127 -10.79 19.36 -6.67
N ARG A 128 -11.10 18.07 -6.86
CA ARG A 128 -11.63 17.18 -5.82
C ARG A 128 -10.83 15.87 -5.75
N GLN A 129 -10.13 15.66 -4.63
CA GLN A 129 -9.31 14.47 -4.40
C GLN A 129 -10.09 13.17 -4.57
N ASN A 130 -11.30 13.07 -4.00
CA ASN A 130 -12.10 11.85 -4.05
C ASN A 130 -12.56 11.50 -5.48
N VAL A 131 -12.93 12.51 -6.29
CA VAL A 131 -13.34 12.30 -7.69
C VAL A 131 -12.14 11.88 -8.53
N ASP A 132 -11.01 12.58 -8.41
CA ASP A 132 -9.76 12.21 -9.08
C ASP A 132 -9.34 10.77 -8.72
N SER A 133 -9.41 10.44 -7.43
CA SER A 133 -9.02 9.12 -6.93
C SER A 133 -9.92 7.99 -7.41
N LEU A 134 -11.24 8.21 -7.44
CA LEU A 134 -12.19 7.27 -8.05
C LEU A 134 -11.91 7.09 -9.54
N LEU A 135 -11.74 8.19 -10.29
CA LEU A 135 -11.49 8.11 -11.73
C LEU A 135 -10.18 7.38 -12.07
N ARG A 136 -9.12 7.57 -11.30
CA ARG A 136 -7.85 6.83 -11.50
C ARG A 136 -7.95 5.37 -11.08
N THR A 137 -8.63 5.08 -9.99
CA THR A 137 -8.82 3.70 -9.52
C THR A 137 -9.61 2.88 -10.54
N PHE A 138 -10.77 3.37 -10.97
CA PHE A 138 -11.66 2.64 -11.88
C PHE A 138 -11.30 2.81 -13.36
N GLY A 139 -10.73 3.96 -13.73
CA GLY A 139 -10.40 4.28 -15.13
C GLY A 139 -9.05 3.73 -15.59
N THR A 140 -8.06 3.59 -14.71
CA THR A 140 -6.74 3.02 -15.08
C THR A 140 -6.29 1.89 -14.17
N GLY A 141 -6.51 1.99 -12.85
CA GLY A 141 -6.03 0.99 -11.88
C GLY A 141 -6.65 -0.38 -12.10
N LEU A 142 -7.98 -0.47 -12.14
CA LEU A 142 -8.70 -1.73 -12.32
C LEU A 142 -8.58 -2.34 -13.72
N PRO A 143 -8.53 -1.54 -14.81
CA PRO A 143 -8.14 -2.07 -16.11
C PRO A 143 -6.74 -2.70 -16.10
N ILE A 144 -5.74 -2.04 -15.49
CA ILE A 144 -4.38 -2.58 -15.38
C ILE A 144 -4.34 -3.83 -14.52
N TRP A 145 -5.01 -3.82 -13.36
CA TRP A 145 -5.18 -5.01 -12.50
C TRP A 145 -5.71 -6.18 -13.33
N THR A 146 -6.85 -5.97 -13.99
CA THR A 146 -7.52 -7.05 -14.73
C THR A 146 -6.67 -7.54 -15.88
N ALA A 147 -5.94 -6.65 -16.58
CA ALA A 147 -5.02 -7.05 -17.63
C ALA A 147 -3.88 -7.93 -17.11
N ILE A 148 -3.28 -7.59 -15.96
CA ILE A 148 -2.24 -8.41 -15.30
C ILE A 148 -2.83 -9.76 -14.90
N GLU A 149 -4.00 -9.76 -14.27
CA GLU A 149 -4.70 -10.97 -13.82
C GLU A 149 -5.00 -11.92 -15.00
N VAL A 150 -5.58 -11.39 -16.07
CA VAL A 150 -5.85 -12.11 -17.33
C VAL A 150 -4.57 -12.67 -17.93
N ALA A 151 -3.49 -11.89 -17.99
CA ALA A 151 -2.22 -12.33 -18.56
C ALA A 151 -1.61 -13.49 -17.76
N ILE A 152 -1.66 -13.42 -16.43
CA ILE A 152 -1.19 -14.49 -15.55
C ILE A 152 -2.03 -15.76 -15.77
N LEU A 153 -3.35 -15.66 -15.68
CA LEU A 153 -4.26 -16.80 -15.85
C LEU A 153 -4.11 -17.46 -17.22
N TYR A 154 -4.00 -16.65 -18.28
CA TYR A 154 -3.75 -17.11 -19.64
C TYR A 154 -2.41 -17.86 -19.75
N ALA A 155 -1.34 -17.36 -19.13
CA ALA A 155 -0.03 -18.00 -19.17
C ALA A 155 -0.04 -19.38 -18.48
N TYR A 156 -0.70 -19.49 -17.33
CA TYR A 156 -0.90 -20.78 -16.64
C TYR A 156 -1.75 -21.74 -17.47
N ALA A 157 -2.88 -21.29 -18.01
CA ALA A 157 -3.80 -22.13 -18.78
C ALA A 157 -3.17 -22.69 -20.06
N ASN A 158 -2.30 -21.92 -20.71
CA ASN A 158 -1.58 -22.36 -21.92
C ASN A 158 -0.31 -23.17 -21.62
N GLY A 159 0.06 -23.36 -20.35
CA GLY A 159 1.27 -24.09 -19.99
C GLY A 159 2.57 -23.33 -20.29
N ASN A 160 2.51 -21.99 -20.40
CA ASN A 160 3.69 -21.15 -20.59
C ASN A 160 4.56 -21.11 -19.32
N VAL A 161 3.96 -21.39 -18.17
CA VAL A 161 4.62 -21.49 -16.86
C VAL A 161 4.13 -22.73 -16.10
N PRO A 162 4.90 -23.27 -15.14
CA PRO A 162 4.47 -24.44 -14.38
C PRO A 162 3.23 -24.16 -13.53
N TRP A 163 2.14 -24.91 -13.74
CA TRP A 163 0.97 -24.92 -12.86
C TRP A 163 1.12 -26.01 -11.81
N LEU A 164 1.63 -25.68 -10.64
CA LEU A 164 1.77 -26.65 -9.55
C LEU A 164 0.43 -26.96 -8.90
N SER A 165 0.13 -28.24 -8.68
CA SER A 165 -1.07 -28.67 -7.96
C SER A 165 -0.83 -28.66 -6.45
N PHE A 166 -1.87 -28.33 -5.67
CA PHE A 166 -1.82 -28.42 -4.21
C PHE A 166 -1.72 -29.86 -3.70
N ALA A 167 -2.21 -30.84 -4.46
CA ALA A 167 -2.14 -32.24 -4.09
C ALA A 167 -0.70 -32.78 -4.13
N GLU A 168 0.07 -32.39 -5.16
CA GLU A 168 1.44 -32.86 -5.33
C GLU A 168 2.46 -31.99 -4.59
N ASN A 169 2.18 -30.69 -4.41
CA ASN A 169 3.12 -29.72 -3.83
C ASN A 169 2.57 -28.98 -2.59
N PRO A 170 1.92 -29.65 -1.61
CA PRO A 170 1.19 -28.97 -0.54
C PRO A 170 2.09 -28.09 0.34
N TRP A 171 3.23 -28.61 0.79
CA TRP A 171 4.14 -27.89 1.69
C TRP A 171 4.86 -26.73 1.02
N TYR A 172 5.25 -26.90 -0.23
CA TYR A 172 5.89 -25.85 -1.00
C TYR A 172 4.91 -24.69 -1.25
N LEU A 173 3.68 -24.99 -1.72
CA LEU A 173 2.69 -23.96 -1.98
C LEU A 173 2.18 -23.32 -0.68
N PHE A 174 2.10 -24.06 0.42
CA PHE A 174 1.84 -23.49 1.74
C PHE A 174 2.95 -22.53 2.17
N GLY A 175 4.22 -22.93 2.04
CA GLY A 175 5.37 -22.05 2.31
C GLY A 175 5.37 -20.80 1.43
N LEU A 176 5.06 -20.94 0.14
CA LEU A 176 4.95 -19.81 -0.78
C LEU A 176 3.81 -18.87 -0.40
N ALA A 177 2.65 -19.39 0.03
CA ALA A 177 1.55 -18.59 0.55
C ALA A 177 1.97 -17.77 1.78
N LEU A 178 2.76 -18.35 2.68
CA LEU A 178 3.33 -17.62 3.83
C LEU A 178 4.29 -16.51 3.41
N VAL A 179 4.92 -16.62 2.24
CA VAL A 179 5.92 -15.67 1.73
C VAL A 179 5.29 -14.55 0.89
N VAL A 180 4.03 -14.65 0.46
CA VAL A 180 3.32 -13.61 -0.32
C VAL A 180 3.39 -12.20 0.31
N PRO A 181 3.15 -12.00 1.62
CA PRO A 181 3.30 -10.68 2.24
C PRO A 181 4.75 -10.16 2.20
N ILE A 182 5.76 -11.05 2.27
CA ILE A 182 7.18 -10.71 2.19
C ILE A 182 7.56 -10.29 0.76
N ILE A 183 7.05 -11.00 -0.26
CA ILE A 183 7.21 -10.62 -1.67
C ILE A 183 6.58 -9.25 -1.90
N HIS A 184 5.38 -9.02 -1.36
CA HIS A 184 4.70 -7.73 -1.45
C HIS A 184 5.54 -6.60 -0.86
N GLU A 185 5.91 -6.70 0.42
CA GLU A 185 6.71 -5.68 1.13
C GLU A 185 8.01 -5.38 0.40
N THR A 186 8.72 -6.42 -0.06
CA THR A 186 10.01 -6.26 -0.75
C THR A 186 9.83 -5.58 -2.10
N HIS A 187 8.85 -6.01 -2.90
CA HIS A 187 8.56 -5.41 -4.19
C HIS A 187 8.11 -3.96 -4.04
N PHE A 188 7.19 -3.70 -3.11
CA PHE A 188 6.69 -2.36 -2.79
C PHE A 188 7.84 -1.44 -2.38
N PHE A 189 8.68 -1.84 -1.42
CA PHE A 189 9.81 -1.03 -0.97
C PHE A 189 10.75 -0.64 -2.12
N LEU A 190 11.12 -1.60 -2.97
CA LEU A 190 12.04 -1.37 -4.09
C LEU A 190 11.43 -0.44 -5.13
N LEU A 191 10.19 -0.70 -5.54
CA LEU A 191 9.47 0.14 -6.48
C LEU A 191 9.30 1.55 -5.92
N HIS A 192 8.81 1.64 -4.68
CA HIS A 192 8.49 2.90 -4.02
C HIS A 192 9.74 3.78 -3.88
N ARG A 193 10.85 3.21 -3.42
CA ARG A 193 12.13 3.93 -3.37
C ARG A 193 12.61 4.36 -4.77
N ALA A 194 12.41 3.54 -5.80
CA ALA A 194 12.78 3.87 -7.17
C ALA A 194 11.94 5.03 -7.74
N ILE A 195 10.62 5.03 -7.53
CA ILE A 195 9.74 6.09 -8.03
C ILE A 195 9.89 7.41 -7.28
N HIS A 196 10.58 7.43 -6.13
CA HIS A 196 11.04 8.65 -5.45
C HIS A 196 12.31 9.27 -6.05
N TRP A 197 12.91 8.64 -7.07
CA TRP A 197 13.98 9.27 -7.84
C TRP A 197 13.43 10.45 -8.66
N GLY A 198 14.16 11.58 -8.67
CA GLY A 198 13.66 12.89 -9.13
C GLY A 198 12.77 12.91 -10.40
N PRO A 199 13.17 12.30 -11.53
CA PRO A 199 12.33 12.23 -12.72
C PRO A 199 11.05 11.41 -12.52
N LEU A 200 11.15 10.21 -11.94
CA LEU A 200 9.98 9.36 -11.68
C LEU A 200 9.06 10.01 -10.65
N TYR A 201 9.61 10.66 -9.62
CA TYR A 201 8.81 11.37 -8.65
C TYR A 201 7.99 12.46 -9.33
N ARG A 202 8.64 13.31 -10.13
CA ARG A 202 8.00 14.47 -10.77
C ARG A 202 6.87 14.09 -11.74
N TRP A 203 7.00 12.97 -12.45
CA TRP A 203 6.08 12.63 -13.55
C TRP A 203 5.13 11.49 -13.20
N VAL A 204 5.51 10.63 -12.26
CA VAL A 204 4.79 9.41 -11.91
C VAL A 204 4.26 9.54 -10.48
N HIS A 205 5.16 9.54 -9.50
CA HIS A 205 4.75 9.35 -8.10
C HIS A 205 4.15 10.61 -7.45
N SER A 206 4.40 11.80 -7.98
CA SER A 206 3.78 13.04 -7.51
C SER A 206 2.25 13.00 -7.64
N VAL A 207 1.72 12.22 -8.58
CA VAL A 207 0.27 12.06 -8.75
C VAL A 207 -0.34 11.43 -7.49
N HIS A 208 0.29 10.38 -6.98
CA HIS A 208 -0.12 9.73 -5.73
C HIS A 208 0.06 10.69 -4.53
N HIS A 209 1.22 11.33 -4.46
CA HIS A 209 1.60 12.28 -3.39
C HIS A 209 0.83 13.60 -3.38
N ASN A 210 0.04 13.91 -4.41
CA ASN A 210 -0.93 15.01 -4.32
C ASN A 210 -1.89 14.80 -3.15
N SER A 211 -2.16 13.53 -2.80
CA SER A 211 -3.02 13.12 -1.67
C SER A 211 -2.29 13.13 -0.32
N VAL A 212 -1.67 14.25 0.04
CA VAL A 212 -0.94 14.44 1.33
C VAL A 212 -1.79 14.12 2.57
N ASN A 213 -3.12 14.18 2.44
CA ASN A 213 -4.07 13.64 3.40
C ASN A 213 -4.79 12.43 2.78
N PRO A 214 -4.26 11.22 2.98
CA PRO A 214 -4.83 10.01 2.40
C PRO A 214 -6.30 9.78 2.76
N SER A 215 -7.01 9.13 1.85
CA SER A 215 -8.34 8.57 2.08
C SER A 215 -8.44 7.17 1.45
N PRO A 216 -9.45 6.36 1.80
CA PRO A 216 -9.66 5.05 1.20
C PRO A 216 -9.59 5.06 -0.34
N TRP A 217 -10.19 6.03 -1.02
CA TRP A 217 -10.09 6.13 -2.48
C TRP A 217 -8.69 6.47 -3.00
N SER A 218 -7.86 7.20 -2.25
CA SER A 218 -6.51 7.55 -2.72
C SER A 218 -5.56 6.35 -2.72
N SER A 219 -5.93 5.22 -2.10
CA SER A 219 -5.06 4.03 -1.96
C SER A 219 -4.59 3.44 -3.29
N LEU A 220 -5.42 3.47 -4.34
CA LEU A 220 -5.07 3.02 -5.70
C LEU A 220 -5.06 4.18 -6.72
N SER A 221 -5.12 5.42 -6.22
CA SER A 221 -5.03 6.63 -7.03
C SER A 221 -3.57 6.96 -7.30
N MET A 222 -3.08 6.52 -8.46
CA MET A 222 -1.69 6.61 -8.87
C MET A 222 -1.59 6.90 -10.36
N HIS A 223 -0.41 7.24 -10.84
CA HIS A 223 -0.13 7.28 -12.27
C HIS A 223 -0.14 5.85 -12.87
N PRO A 224 -0.59 5.62 -14.12
CA PRO A 224 -0.66 4.27 -14.70
C PRO A 224 0.66 3.48 -14.67
N VAL A 225 1.80 4.15 -14.83
CA VAL A 225 3.13 3.52 -14.71
C VAL A 225 3.39 2.99 -13.30
N GLU A 226 2.97 3.73 -12.28
CA GLU A 226 3.06 3.29 -10.89
C GLU A 226 2.07 2.16 -10.61
N GLN A 227 0.83 2.25 -11.11
CA GLN A 227 -0.16 1.17 -10.98
C GLN A 227 0.34 -0.14 -11.61
N LEU A 228 0.94 -0.08 -12.80
CA LEU A 228 1.53 -1.22 -13.48
C LEU A 228 2.70 -1.81 -12.68
N GLY A 229 3.58 -0.97 -12.15
CA GLY A 229 4.65 -1.41 -11.26
C GLY A 229 4.09 -2.10 -10.02
N TYR A 230 3.21 -1.41 -9.29
CA TYR A 230 2.67 -1.83 -8.00
C TYR A 230 1.89 -3.15 -8.08
N LEU A 231 0.96 -3.25 -9.03
CA LEU A 231 0.18 -4.47 -9.28
C LEU A 231 1.02 -5.56 -9.97
N GLY A 232 2.11 -5.17 -10.63
CA GLY A 232 3.07 -6.05 -11.27
C GLY A 232 3.77 -7.01 -10.30
N VAL A 233 3.65 -6.80 -8.98
CA VAL A 233 4.10 -7.76 -7.96
C VAL A 233 3.56 -9.19 -8.18
N ALA A 234 2.34 -9.34 -8.73
CA ALA A 234 1.77 -10.65 -9.01
C ALA A 234 2.52 -11.41 -10.13
N LEU A 235 3.27 -10.71 -11.00
CA LEU A 235 4.04 -11.32 -12.08
C LEU A 235 5.22 -12.17 -11.56
N TRP A 236 5.63 -12.02 -10.29
CA TRP A 236 6.61 -12.93 -9.69
C TRP A 236 6.17 -14.39 -9.72
N HIS A 237 4.86 -14.67 -9.72
CA HIS A 237 4.32 -16.02 -9.84
C HIS A 237 4.40 -16.60 -11.25
N LEU A 238 4.91 -15.86 -12.24
CA LEU A 238 5.29 -16.41 -13.55
C LEU A 238 6.75 -16.88 -13.58
N VAL A 239 7.57 -16.40 -12.64
CA VAL A 239 9.00 -16.74 -12.53
C VAL A 239 9.21 -17.80 -11.44
N ILE A 240 8.55 -17.64 -10.30
CA ILE A 240 8.54 -18.60 -9.20
C ILE A 240 7.56 -19.72 -9.56
N PRO A 241 7.97 -21.00 -9.59
CA PRO A 241 7.04 -22.12 -9.75
C PRO A 241 5.92 -21.99 -8.72
N SER A 242 4.67 -21.91 -9.17
CA SER A 242 3.57 -21.46 -8.32
C SER A 242 2.24 -22.04 -8.79
N ASN A 243 1.16 -21.63 -8.11
CA ASN A 243 -0.21 -21.90 -8.47
C ASN A 243 -0.94 -20.58 -8.77
N PRO A 244 -1.89 -20.54 -9.75
CA PRO A 244 -2.68 -19.35 -10.06
C PRO A 244 -3.37 -18.71 -8.83
N ILE A 245 -3.84 -19.51 -7.87
CA ILE A 245 -4.51 -18.99 -6.66
C ILE A 245 -3.55 -18.12 -5.84
N LEU A 246 -2.25 -18.45 -5.79
CA LEU A 246 -1.27 -17.63 -5.08
C LEU A 246 -0.96 -16.32 -5.82
N ALA A 247 -1.00 -16.34 -7.16
CA ALA A 247 -0.88 -15.13 -7.95
C ALA A 247 -2.07 -14.18 -7.75
N LEU A 248 -3.29 -14.74 -7.65
CA LEU A 248 -4.49 -13.99 -7.26
C LEU A 248 -4.36 -13.45 -5.84
N TYR A 249 -3.87 -14.26 -4.89
CA TYR A 249 -3.63 -13.81 -3.52
C TYR A 249 -2.64 -12.64 -3.48
N GLN A 250 -1.54 -12.71 -4.22
CA GLN A 250 -0.56 -11.63 -4.32
C GLN A 250 -1.18 -10.33 -4.88
N LEU A 251 -2.04 -10.45 -5.89
CA LEU A 251 -2.72 -9.30 -6.50
C LEU A 251 -3.79 -8.71 -5.57
N HIS A 252 -4.55 -9.57 -4.88
CA HIS A 252 -5.54 -9.17 -3.88
C HIS A 252 -4.88 -8.52 -2.66
N PHE A 253 -3.72 -9.02 -2.24
CA PHE A 253 -2.94 -8.43 -1.17
C PHE A 253 -2.51 -7.01 -1.54
N ALA A 254 -1.97 -6.79 -2.75
CA ALA A 254 -1.62 -5.45 -3.21
C ALA A 254 -2.87 -4.55 -3.39
N GLY A 255 -3.92 -5.09 -3.99
CA GLY A 255 -5.11 -4.34 -4.32
C GLY A 255 -5.94 -3.91 -3.13
N PHE A 256 -6.41 -4.86 -2.33
CA PHE A 256 -7.22 -4.60 -1.14
C PHE A 256 -6.36 -4.10 0.03
N GLY A 257 -5.12 -4.58 0.15
CA GLY A 257 -4.19 -4.23 1.22
C GLY A 257 -3.62 -2.81 1.14
N ALA A 258 -3.92 -2.06 0.07
CA ALA A 258 -3.59 -0.64 0.02
C ALA A 258 -4.36 0.20 1.06
N ILE A 259 -5.54 -0.24 1.51
CA ILE A 259 -6.40 0.53 2.43
C ILE A 259 -5.83 0.74 3.83
N PRO A 260 -5.34 -0.30 4.53
CA PRO A 260 -4.77 -0.14 5.86
C PRO A 260 -3.79 1.04 5.94
N GLY A 261 -2.93 1.23 4.93
CA GLY A 261 -1.98 2.36 4.87
C GLY A 261 -2.61 3.74 4.59
N HIS A 262 -3.79 3.82 3.98
CA HIS A 262 -4.37 5.06 3.43
C HIS A 262 -5.66 5.51 4.12
N ILE A 263 -6.10 4.79 5.15
CA ILE A 263 -7.36 5.09 5.83
C ILE A 263 -7.39 6.49 6.46
N GLY A 264 -6.23 7.09 6.76
CA GLY A 264 -6.10 8.44 7.29
C GLY A 264 -6.44 8.59 8.79
N PHE A 265 -6.61 7.48 9.49
CA PHE A 265 -6.87 7.37 10.92
C PHE A 265 -5.89 6.40 11.57
N ASP A 266 -5.47 6.67 12.80
CA ASP A 266 -4.67 5.77 13.64
C ASP A 266 -5.44 4.53 14.06
N ARG A 267 -6.72 4.71 14.41
CA ARG A 267 -7.62 3.64 14.83
C ARG A 267 -8.99 3.80 14.20
N VAL A 268 -9.63 2.67 13.93
CA VAL A 268 -11.03 2.59 13.51
C VAL A 268 -11.87 2.13 14.68
N GLU A 269 -12.78 2.98 15.14
CA GLU A 269 -13.71 2.64 16.22
C GLU A 269 -14.71 1.58 15.71
N LEU A 270 -14.84 0.47 16.44
CA LEU A 270 -15.85 -0.56 16.19
C LEU A 270 -17.09 -0.31 17.05
N THR A 271 -16.88 0.06 18.31
CA THR A 271 -17.88 0.43 19.31
C THR A 271 -17.39 1.68 20.05
N ASP A 272 -18.18 2.19 21.00
CA ASP A 272 -17.78 3.35 21.82
C ASP A 272 -16.55 3.07 22.70
N GLU A 273 -16.23 1.80 22.94
CA GLU A 273 -15.18 1.34 23.85
C GLU A 273 -14.08 0.50 23.16
N THR A 274 -14.29 0.07 21.92
CA THR A 274 -13.35 -0.80 21.19
C THR A 274 -12.95 -0.18 19.86
N ALA A 275 -11.66 -0.16 19.57
CA ALA A 275 -11.09 0.29 18.31
C ALA A 275 -9.97 -0.63 17.84
N VAL A 276 -9.79 -0.72 16.52
CA VAL A 276 -8.75 -1.52 15.87
C VAL A 276 -7.69 -0.59 15.29
N ASP A 277 -6.42 -0.93 15.48
CA ASP A 277 -5.28 -0.23 14.89
C ASP A 277 -5.34 -0.33 13.36
N SER A 278 -5.14 0.77 12.66
CA SER A 278 -5.18 0.78 11.21
C SER A 278 -3.86 0.36 10.56
N HIS A 279 -2.76 0.41 11.32
CA HIS A 279 -1.39 0.28 10.84
C HIS A 279 -0.95 1.39 9.85
N ALA A 280 -1.73 2.46 9.74
CA ALA A 280 -1.51 3.53 8.74
C ALA A 280 -0.37 4.50 9.09
N TYR A 281 0.18 4.49 10.30
CA TYR A 281 0.99 5.61 10.78
C TYR A 281 2.30 5.77 10.01
N ILE A 282 2.98 4.66 9.70
CA ILE A 282 4.23 4.64 8.94
C ILE A 282 4.03 5.30 7.58
N HIS A 283 2.97 4.92 6.87
CA HIS A 283 2.65 5.44 5.54
C HIS A 283 2.08 6.86 5.59
N TYR A 284 1.35 7.23 6.65
CA TYR A 284 0.95 8.62 6.86
C TYR A 284 2.18 9.54 7.02
N LEU A 285 3.18 9.13 7.81
CA LEU A 285 4.44 9.87 7.93
C LEU A 285 5.17 9.96 6.58
N HIS A 286 5.11 8.91 5.76
CA HIS A 286 5.62 8.94 4.39
C HIS A 286 4.94 10.04 3.56
N HIS A 287 3.62 10.08 3.48
CA HIS A 287 2.87 11.12 2.77
C HIS A 287 3.10 12.53 3.32
N ARG A 288 3.43 12.66 4.61
CA ARG A 288 3.71 13.94 5.24
C ARG A 288 5.12 14.47 4.95
N HIS A 289 6.12 13.58 4.87
CA HIS A 289 7.53 13.95 4.84
C HIS A 289 8.26 13.58 3.54
N PHE A 290 7.68 12.71 2.71
CA PHE A 290 8.12 12.26 1.38
C PHE A 290 9.49 11.55 1.30
N GLU A 291 10.41 11.75 2.26
CA GLU A 291 11.77 11.19 2.24
C GLU A 291 12.04 10.10 3.30
N VAL A 292 10.98 9.55 3.89
CA VAL A 292 11.04 8.55 4.96
C VAL A 292 10.06 7.43 4.71
N ASN A 293 10.29 6.25 5.28
CA ASN A 293 9.34 5.13 5.30
C ASN A 293 8.85 4.71 3.89
N TYR A 294 9.74 4.14 3.08
CA TYR A 294 9.37 3.62 1.77
C TYR A 294 8.71 2.23 1.83
N GLY A 295 8.80 1.50 2.94
CA GLY A 295 8.08 0.25 3.20
C GLY A 295 7.07 0.36 4.34
N ASP A 296 6.24 -0.66 4.51
CA ASP A 296 5.17 -0.68 5.52
C ASP A 296 5.62 -1.24 6.88
N GLY A 297 6.84 -1.79 6.95
CA GLY A 297 7.51 -2.14 8.20
C GLY A 297 7.46 -3.63 8.54
N LEU A 298 7.02 -4.49 7.63
CA LEU A 298 7.18 -5.94 7.77
C LEU A 298 8.66 -6.33 7.71
N ILE A 299 9.40 -5.73 6.78
CA ILE A 299 10.86 -5.84 6.70
C ILE A 299 11.44 -4.45 6.98
N PRO A 300 12.39 -4.29 7.92
CA PRO A 300 12.84 -2.96 8.35
C PRO A 300 13.87 -2.34 7.39
N PHE A 301 13.61 -2.36 6.08
CA PHE A 301 14.48 -1.79 5.05
C PHE A 301 14.83 -0.33 5.34
N ASP A 302 13.86 0.48 5.74
CA ASP A 302 14.08 1.88 6.09
C ASP A 302 14.97 2.07 7.32
N LYS A 303 14.96 1.14 8.27
CA LYS A 303 15.90 1.18 9.40
C LYS A 303 17.31 0.87 8.93
N TRP A 304 17.46 -0.17 8.10
CA TRP A 304 18.76 -0.56 7.55
C TRP A 304 19.37 0.54 6.66
N LEU A 305 18.54 1.27 5.92
CA LEU A 305 18.98 2.31 4.98
C LEU A 305 18.92 3.73 5.57
N GLY A 306 18.57 3.86 6.85
CA GLY A 306 18.58 5.14 7.58
C GLY A 306 17.50 6.13 7.15
N THR A 307 16.39 5.65 6.58
CA THR A 307 15.22 6.42 6.13
C THR A 307 13.97 6.22 6.99
N PHE A 308 14.06 5.47 8.09
CA PHE A 308 12.93 5.24 9.00
C PHE A 308 12.61 6.47 9.87
N HIS A 309 11.32 6.79 10.01
CA HIS A 309 10.74 7.80 10.89
C HIS A 309 9.51 7.22 11.61
N ASP A 310 9.52 7.26 12.93
CA ASP A 310 8.52 6.65 13.82
C ASP A 310 7.58 7.66 14.49
N GLY A 311 7.66 8.93 14.11
CA GLY A 311 6.91 10.03 14.74
C GLY A 311 7.60 10.64 15.96
N SER A 312 8.73 10.08 16.41
CA SER A 312 9.49 10.60 17.55
C SER A 312 10.31 11.85 17.24
N LYS A 313 10.76 12.55 18.28
CA LYS A 313 11.68 13.69 18.15
C LYS A 313 13.03 13.26 17.59
N GLU A 314 13.47 12.05 17.91
CA GLU A 314 14.69 11.42 17.43
C GLU A 314 14.58 11.07 15.94
N GLY A 315 13.43 10.56 15.50
CA GLY A 315 13.10 10.37 14.08
C GLY A 315 13.16 11.70 13.30
N GLU A 316 12.55 12.74 13.85
CA GLU A 316 12.57 14.09 13.28
C GLU A 316 13.99 14.66 13.18
N ALA A 317 14.78 14.57 14.25
CA ALA A 317 16.16 15.04 14.29
C ALA A 317 17.04 14.35 13.22
N ARG A 318 16.88 13.03 13.05
CA ARG A 318 17.59 12.27 12.00
C ARG A 318 17.21 12.74 10.61
N MET A 319 15.93 12.97 10.34
CA MET A 319 15.46 13.50 9.06
C MET A 319 16.03 14.90 8.79
N GLN A 320 15.94 15.82 9.76
CA GLN A 320 16.46 17.17 9.61
C GLN A 320 17.97 17.18 9.33
N ALA A 321 18.74 16.32 10.01
CA ALA A 321 20.18 16.17 9.75
C ALA A 321 20.47 15.73 8.30
N ARG A 322 19.69 14.78 7.74
CA ARG A 322 19.81 14.39 6.32
C ARG A 322 19.47 15.54 5.38
N TYR A 323 18.41 16.29 5.68
CA TYR A 323 18.00 17.45 4.90
C TYR A 323 19.10 18.53 4.85
N GLN A 324 19.71 18.88 5.99
CA GLN A 324 20.80 19.85 6.03
C GLN A 324 22.01 19.38 5.21
N LYS A 325 22.43 18.12 5.37
CA LYS A 325 23.52 17.54 4.56
C LYS A 325 23.24 17.57 3.06
N LYS A 326 21.98 17.34 2.65
CA LYS A 326 21.56 17.45 1.25
C LYS A 326 21.66 18.88 0.74
N LYS A 327 21.21 19.86 1.54
CA LYS A 327 21.27 21.29 1.21
C LYS A 327 22.71 21.77 1.05
N GLU A 328 23.59 21.42 1.99
CA GLU A 328 25.02 21.72 1.92
C GLU A 328 25.67 21.17 0.65
N ARG A 329 25.40 19.90 0.31
CA ARG A 329 25.91 19.27 -0.91
C ARG A 329 25.44 19.98 -2.19
N VAL A 330 24.18 20.40 -2.24
CA VAL A 330 23.63 21.13 -3.40
C VAL A 330 24.28 22.51 -3.52
N ASN A 331 24.43 23.22 -2.40
CA ASN A 331 25.08 24.53 -2.36
C ASN A 331 26.54 24.45 -2.80
N ALA A 332 27.29 23.45 -2.32
CA ALA A 332 28.68 23.22 -2.72
C ALA A 332 28.81 22.95 -4.22
N LYS A 333 27.92 22.13 -4.81
CA LYS A 333 27.88 21.91 -6.26
C LYS A 333 27.56 23.18 -7.06
N ALA A 334 26.62 23.99 -6.58
CA ALA A 334 26.27 25.25 -7.22
C ALA A 334 27.43 26.25 -7.17
N GLN A 335 28.13 26.32 -6.04
CA GLN A 335 29.32 27.17 -5.87
C GLN A 335 30.46 26.72 -6.78
N ALA A 336 30.77 25.43 -6.82
CA ALA A 336 31.80 24.88 -7.71
C ALA A 336 31.49 25.20 -9.19
N LYS A 337 30.23 25.08 -9.63
CA LYS A 337 29.82 25.44 -10.99
C LYS A 337 29.99 26.92 -11.30
N LYS A 338 29.74 27.82 -10.32
CA LYS A 338 29.98 29.26 -10.47
C LYS A 338 31.46 29.58 -10.59
N THR A 339 32.32 28.94 -9.80
CA THR A 339 33.78 29.13 -9.86
C THR A 339 34.34 28.71 -11.22
N VAL A 340 33.90 27.56 -11.76
CA VAL A 340 34.32 27.09 -13.09
C VAL A 340 33.81 27.98 -14.23
N ALA A 341 32.67 28.66 -14.06
CA ALA A 341 32.15 29.57 -15.08
C ALA A 341 32.78 30.98 -15.02
N ALA A 342 33.51 31.29 -13.95
CA ALA A 342 34.11 32.61 -13.69
C ALA A 342 35.62 32.66 -13.93
N GLY A 343 36.27 31.50 -14.13
CA GLY A 343 37.66 31.38 -14.58
C GLY A 343 37.69 30.76 -15.97
#